data_AF-A0A380NK19-F1
#
_entry.id   AF-A0A380NK19-F1
#
_cell.length_a   1.000
_cell.length_b   1.000
_cell.length_c   1.000
_cell.angle_alpha   90.00
_cell.angle_beta   90.00
_cell.angle_gamma   90.00
#
_symmetry.space_group_name_H-M   'P 1'
#
loop_
_entity.id
_entity.type
_entity.pdbx_description
1 polymer ?
#
loop_
_entity_poly.entity_id
_entity_poly.type
_entity_poly.pdbx_seq_one_letter_code
_entity_poly.pdbx_strand_id
1 'polypeptide(L)'
;MENKQSYETKNTNVLSDEERRSFDGLTIDEEGREQSEEDIRRAKQAETKGAYEYGRDKNSYDGFPKMKVYTFSSLGWKGKLVLATLAAVALGVLFFFGSLFLIGFSVVAVGVALLALLRKLF
;
A
#
# COMPACT_ATOMS: atom_id res chain seq x y z
N MET A 1 -25.15 -15.21 -75.98
CA MET A 1 -24.83 -14.15 -75.00
C MET A 1 -25.61 -14.48 -73.73
N GLU A 2 -24.95 -14.92 -72.66
CA GLU A 2 -25.53 -14.91 -71.30
C GLU A 2 -24.37 -15.10 -70.31
N ASN A 3 -23.95 -14.03 -69.64
CA ASN A 3 -22.94 -14.08 -68.58
C ASN A 3 -23.69 -14.16 -67.25
N LYS A 4 -23.79 -15.37 -66.68
CA LYS A 4 -24.34 -15.60 -65.34
C LYS A 4 -23.24 -15.36 -64.32
N GLN A 5 -23.28 -14.21 -63.65
CA GLN A 5 -22.47 -13.97 -62.45
C GLN A 5 -23.01 -14.87 -61.33
N SER A 6 -22.27 -15.95 -61.07
CA SER A 6 -22.48 -16.85 -59.95
C SER A 6 -22.01 -16.15 -58.68
N TYR A 7 -22.93 -15.80 -57.78
CA TYR A 7 -22.57 -15.42 -56.42
C TYR A 7 -22.04 -16.68 -55.72
N GLU A 8 -20.73 -16.75 -55.59
CA GLU A 8 -20.01 -17.76 -54.82
C GLU A 8 -20.49 -17.68 -53.37
N THR A 9 -21.09 -18.76 -52.89
CA THR A 9 -21.49 -18.98 -51.51
C THR A 9 -20.31 -18.66 -50.60
N LYS A 10 -20.37 -17.54 -49.88
CA LYS A 10 -19.38 -17.19 -48.86
C LYS A 10 -19.43 -18.22 -47.74
N ASN A 11 -18.54 -19.21 -47.80
CA ASN A 11 -18.26 -20.09 -46.68
C ASN A 11 -17.70 -19.22 -45.54
N THR A 12 -18.47 -19.03 -44.48
CA THR A 12 -17.96 -18.48 -43.22
C THR A 12 -17.04 -19.53 -42.60
N ASN A 13 -15.73 -19.41 -42.84
CA ASN A 13 -14.76 -20.31 -42.23
C ASN A 13 -14.43 -19.79 -40.82
N VAL A 14 -14.65 -20.61 -39.80
CA VAL A 14 -14.30 -20.29 -38.42
C VAL A 14 -12.84 -20.66 -38.22
N LEU A 15 -12.01 -19.66 -37.93
CA LEU A 15 -10.58 -19.88 -37.66
C LEU A 15 -10.42 -20.76 -36.42
N SER A 16 -9.49 -21.71 -36.49
CA SER A 16 -9.05 -22.51 -35.34
C SER A 16 -8.31 -21.63 -34.32
N ASP A 17 -8.20 -22.10 -33.07
CA ASP A 17 -7.57 -21.33 -31.99
C ASP A 17 -6.10 -20.96 -32.27
N GLU A 18 -5.38 -21.79 -33.02
CA GLU A 18 -4.02 -21.49 -33.49
C GLU A 18 -4.03 -20.41 -34.58
N GLU A 19 -4.95 -20.49 -35.55
CA GLU A 19 -5.08 -19.52 -36.63
C GLU A 19 -5.54 -18.15 -36.13
N ARG A 20 -6.33 -18.11 -35.05
CA ARG A 20 -6.73 -16.85 -34.38
C ARG A 20 -5.56 -16.15 -33.68
N ARG A 21 -4.54 -16.89 -33.26
CA ARG A 21 -3.35 -16.33 -32.58
C ARG A 21 -2.28 -15.85 -33.56
N SER A 22 -2.31 -16.32 -34.80
CA SER A 22 -1.39 -15.92 -35.87
C SER A 22 -2.04 -15.00 -36.90
N PHE A 23 -3.27 -14.53 -36.62
CA PHE A 23 -4.03 -13.67 -37.52
C PHE A 23 -3.55 -12.23 -37.45
N ASP A 24 -2.65 -11.86 -38.36
CA ASP A 24 -2.12 -10.49 -38.52
C ASP A 24 -3.11 -9.55 -39.26
N GLY A 25 -4.40 -9.85 -39.19
CA GLY A 25 -5.44 -9.12 -39.91
C GLY A 25 -6.07 -8.01 -39.07
N LEU A 26 -6.66 -7.04 -39.76
CA LEU A 26 -7.46 -6.00 -39.13
C LEU A 26 -8.75 -6.62 -38.57
N THR A 27 -9.01 -6.45 -37.28
CA THR A 27 -10.26 -6.88 -36.66
C THR A 27 -11.11 -5.66 -36.34
N ILE A 28 -12.43 -5.77 -36.47
CA ILE A 28 -13.36 -4.68 -36.20
C ILE A 28 -13.98 -4.90 -34.82
N ASP A 29 -13.89 -3.90 -33.95
CA ASP A 29 -14.50 -3.88 -32.62
C ASP A 29 -16.03 -3.68 -32.70
N GLU A 30 -16.75 -3.90 -31.60
CA GLU A 30 -18.21 -3.80 -31.51
C GLU A 30 -18.76 -2.41 -31.92
N GLU A 31 -17.92 -1.37 -31.81
CA GLU A 31 -18.22 0.00 -32.25
C GLU A 31 -17.92 0.27 -33.73
N GLY A 32 -17.55 -0.76 -34.50
CA GLY A 32 -17.24 -0.64 -35.92
C GLY A 32 -15.84 -0.05 -36.20
N ARG A 33 -14.97 -0.01 -35.20
CA ARG A 33 -13.61 0.55 -35.32
C ARG A 33 -12.61 -0.54 -35.67
N GLU A 34 -11.80 -0.26 -36.68
CA GLU A 34 -10.69 -1.11 -37.09
C GLU A 34 -9.59 -1.07 -36.02
N GLN A 35 -9.24 -2.22 -35.45
CA GLN A 35 -8.17 -2.38 -34.46
C GLN A 35 -7.12 -3.36 -34.99
N SER A 36 -5.86 -2.95 -34.89
CA SER A 36 -4.71 -3.83 -35.14
C SER A 36 -4.38 -4.66 -33.89
N GLU A 37 -3.72 -5.80 -34.06
CA GLU A 37 -3.23 -6.59 -32.90
C GLU A 37 -2.34 -5.76 -31.95
N GLU A 38 -1.57 -4.82 -32.50
CA GLU A 38 -0.71 -3.94 -31.69
C GLU A 38 -1.51 -3.04 -30.76
N ASP A 39 -2.65 -2.53 -31.22
CA ASP A 39 -3.54 -1.68 -30.42
C ASP A 39 -4.18 -2.48 -29.27
N ILE A 40 -4.63 -3.71 -29.56
CA ILE A 40 -5.20 -4.63 -28.57
C ILE A 40 -4.14 -5.03 -27.54
N ARG A 41 -2.92 -5.36 -27.98
CA ARG A 41 -1.81 -5.68 -27.09
C ARG A 41 -1.41 -4.49 -26.22
N ARG A 42 -1.41 -3.27 -26.77
CA ARG A 42 -1.11 -2.04 -26.02
C ARG A 42 -2.19 -1.76 -24.97
N ALA A 43 -3.47 -1.96 -25.31
CA ALA A 43 -4.59 -1.82 -24.38
C ALA A 43 -4.50 -2.85 -23.23
N LYS A 44 -4.27 -4.14 -23.53
CA LYS A 44 -4.05 -5.15 -22.49
C LYS A 44 -2.83 -4.87 -21.63
N GLN A 45 -1.73 -4.39 -22.22
CA GLN A 45 -0.51 -4.09 -21.47
C GLN A 45 -0.68 -2.86 -20.56
N ALA A 46 -1.48 -1.87 -20.97
CA ALA A 46 -1.87 -0.74 -20.13
C ALA A 46 -2.76 -1.18 -18.96
N GLU A 47 -3.73 -2.06 -19.21
CA GLU A 47 -4.60 -2.64 -18.19
C GLU A 47 -3.81 -3.49 -17.18
N THR A 48 -2.86 -4.29 -17.68
CA THR A 48 -2.03 -5.11 -16.80
C THR A 48 -1.04 -4.27 -16.00
N LYS A 49 -0.49 -3.18 -16.56
CA LYS A 49 0.32 -2.20 -15.80
C LYS A 49 -0.45 -1.54 -14.64
N GLY A 50 -1.73 -1.25 -14.84
CA GLY A 50 -2.63 -0.81 -13.77
C GLY A 50 -2.84 -1.90 -12.70
N ALA A 51 -2.89 -3.17 -13.09
CA ALA A 51 -3.12 -4.29 -12.17
C ALA A 51 -1.92 -4.63 -11.27
N TYR A 52 -0.67 -4.47 -11.74
CA TYR A 52 0.51 -4.74 -10.87
C TYR A 52 0.72 -3.68 -9.80
N GLU A 53 0.28 -2.44 -10.05
CA GLU A 53 0.29 -1.36 -9.05
C GLU A 53 -0.87 -1.50 -8.05
N TYR A 54 -1.99 -2.11 -8.49
CA TYR A 54 -3.15 -2.43 -7.64
C TYR A 54 -3.05 -3.76 -6.87
N GLY A 55 -2.14 -4.66 -7.24
CA GLY A 55 -2.02 -6.02 -6.69
C GLY A 55 -1.51 -6.12 -5.25
N ARG A 56 -1.21 -5.01 -4.57
CA ARG A 56 -0.88 -4.97 -3.14
C ARG A 56 -2.10 -4.71 -2.24
N ASP A 57 -3.27 -4.47 -2.83
CA ASP A 57 -4.55 -4.27 -2.12
C ASP A 57 -5.52 -5.44 -2.39
N LYS A 58 -5.15 -6.66 -2.00
CA LYS A 58 -6.11 -7.78 -1.92
C LYS A 58 -6.83 -7.80 -0.57
N ASN A 59 -7.55 -6.71 -0.26
CA ASN A 59 -8.70 -6.66 0.66
C ASN A 59 -9.17 -5.20 0.75
N SER A 60 -9.91 -4.70 -0.25
CA SER A 60 -10.67 -3.46 -0.06
C SER A 60 -11.93 -3.49 -0.92
N TYR A 61 -13.03 -3.76 -0.22
CA TYR A 61 -14.38 -3.37 -0.61
C TYR A 61 -14.40 -1.92 -1.12
N ASP A 62 -15.03 -1.69 -2.28
CA ASP A 62 -15.20 -0.42 -2.99
C ASP A 62 -16.01 0.69 -2.25
N GLY A 63 -16.02 0.68 -0.91
CA GLY A 63 -16.79 1.64 -0.10
C GLY A 63 -16.02 2.33 1.02
N PHE A 64 -14.76 1.97 1.28
CA PHE A 64 -14.02 2.50 2.41
C PHE A 64 -12.93 3.50 2.00
N PRO A 65 -12.85 4.67 2.67
CA PRO A 65 -11.85 5.68 2.35
C PRO A 65 -10.44 5.08 2.49
N LYS A 66 -9.64 5.24 1.43
CA LYS A 66 -8.24 4.79 1.38
C LYS A 66 -7.42 5.49 2.46
N MET A 67 -7.36 4.90 3.66
CA MET A 67 -6.53 5.41 4.74
C MET A 67 -5.11 4.85 4.59
N LYS A 68 -4.14 5.73 4.32
CA LYS A 68 -2.71 5.36 4.32
C LYS A 68 -2.28 4.99 5.73
N VAL A 69 -2.21 3.70 6.01
CA VAL A 69 -1.71 3.18 7.28
C VAL A 69 -0.18 3.15 7.23
N TYR A 70 0.45 4.14 7.86
CA TYR A 70 1.91 4.14 8.05
C TYR A 70 2.26 3.15 9.17
N THR A 71 2.78 1.99 8.79
CA THR A 71 3.27 1.00 9.76
C THR A 71 4.70 1.30 10.16
N PHE A 72 5.02 1.12 11.46
CA PHE A 72 6.38 1.34 11.98
C PHE A 72 7.44 0.45 11.31
N SER A 73 7.01 -0.70 10.78
CA SER A 73 7.85 -1.63 10.00
C SER A 73 8.30 -1.06 8.65
N SER A 74 7.59 -0.07 8.10
CA SER A 74 7.91 0.60 6.84
C SER A 74 8.88 1.77 7.01
N LEU A 75 9.23 2.18 8.23
CA LEU A 75 10.24 3.21 8.45
C LEU A 75 11.62 2.63 8.07
N GLY A 76 12.22 3.18 7.02
CA GLY A 76 13.60 2.89 6.65
C GLY A 76 14.58 3.18 7.79
N TRP A 77 15.82 2.72 7.66
CA TRP A 77 16.83 2.82 8.72
C TRP A 77 17.01 4.24 9.30
N LYS A 78 16.93 5.27 8.44
CA LYS A 78 16.97 6.68 8.87
C LYS A 78 15.76 7.08 9.73
N GLY A 79 14.56 6.61 9.39
CA GLY A 79 13.34 6.88 10.16
C GLY A 79 13.37 6.22 11.53
N LYS A 80 13.92 5.01 11.63
CA LYS A 80 14.12 4.32 12.91
C LYS A 80 15.07 5.09 13.83
N LEU A 81 16.14 5.69 13.28
CA LEU A 81 17.06 6.55 14.02
C LEU A 81 16.34 7.76 14.61
N VAL A 82 15.57 8.49 13.80
CA VAL A 82 14.79 9.66 14.26
C VAL A 82 13.81 9.26 15.36
N LEU A 83 13.11 8.13 15.19
CA LEU A 83 12.16 7.63 16.19
C LEU A 83 12.87 7.24 17.49
N ALA A 84 14.03 6.59 17.41
CA ALA A 84 14.83 6.23 18.57
C ALA A 84 15.33 7.47 19.33
N THR A 85 15.78 8.50 18.62
CA THR A 85 16.20 9.77 19.23
C THR A 85 15.02 10.43 19.96
N LEU A 86 13.84 10.47 19.34
CA LEU A 86 12.65 11.04 19.96
C LEU A 86 12.25 10.28 21.22
N ALA A 87 12.29 8.94 21.18
CA ALA A 87 12.02 8.10 22.33
C ALA A 87 13.04 8.32 23.47
N ALA A 88 14.32 8.48 23.14
CA ALA A 88 15.36 8.78 24.13
C ALA A 88 15.15 10.14 24.80
N VAL A 89 14.75 11.17 24.04
CA VAL A 89 14.42 12.49 24.60
C VAL A 89 13.20 12.39 25.52
N ALA A 90 12.14 11.70 25.11
CA ALA A 90 10.94 11.50 25.92
C ALA A 90 11.25 10.77 27.24
N LEU A 91 12.09 9.72 27.18
CA LEU A 91 12.58 9.04 28.37
C LEU A 91 13.41 9.98 29.25
N GLY A 92 14.33 10.76 28.68
CA GLY A 92 15.15 11.72 29.42
C GLY A 92 14.30 12.73 30.18
N VAL A 93 13.27 13.29 29.55
CA VAL A 93 12.29 14.18 30.19
C VAL A 93 11.57 13.46 31.34
N LEU A 94 11.09 12.24 31.12
CA LEU A 94 10.40 11.45 32.14
C LEU A 94 11.30 11.17 33.36
N PHE A 95 12.54 10.75 33.13
CA PHE A 95 13.51 10.51 34.21
C PHE A 95 13.89 11.79 34.94
N PHE A 96 14.06 12.90 34.23
CA PHE A 96 14.40 14.18 34.85
C PHE A 96 13.29 14.65 35.79
N PHE A 97 12.06 14.72 35.30
CA PHE A 97 10.93 15.14 36.13
C PHE A 97 10.57 14.08 37.20
N GLY A 98 10.61 12.79 36.86
CA GLY A 98 10.35 11.71 37.82
C GLY A 98 11.37 11.67 38.96
N SER A 99 12.66 11.87 38.66
CA SER A 99 13.71 11.90 39.68
C SER A 99 13.57 13.09 40.63
N LEU A 100 13.09 14.24 40.13
CA LEU A 100 12.83 15.42 40.96
C LEU A 100 11.77 15.13 42.04
N PHE A 101 10.71 14.40 41.70
CA PHE A 101 9.71 13.96 42.68
C PHE A 101 10.29 12.97 43.71
N LEU A 102 11.14 12.03 43.27
CA LEU A 102 11.80 11.09 44.18
C LEU A 102 12.73 11.80 45.17
N ILE A 103 13.46 12.82 44.72
CA ILE A 103 14.33 13.64 45.58
C ILE A 103 13.47 14.36 46.64
N GLY A 104 12.39 15.00 46.23
CA GLY A 104 11.47 15.68 47.16
C GLY A 104 10.90 14.72 48.21
N PHE A 105 10.44 13.55 47.79
CA PHE A 105 9.95 12.51 48.69
C PHE A 105 11.04 12.04 49.67
N SER A 106 12.26 11.83 49.18
CA SER A 106 13.40 11.41 50.01
C SER A 106 13.72 12.43 51.11
N VAL A 107 13.77 13.72 50.76
CA VAL A 107 14.02 14.80 51.74
C VAL A 107 12.95 14.82 52.82
N VAL A 108 11.68 14.72 52.43
CA VAL A 108 10.56 14.69 53.40
C VAL A 108 10.64 13.45 54.28
N ALA A 109 10.89 12.27 53.69
CA ALA A 109 11.01 11.02 54.43
C ALA A 109 12.15 11.06 55.47
N VAL A 110 13.31 11.58 55.09
CA VAL A 110 14.45 11.78 56.00
C VAL A 110 14.11 12.79 57.09
N GLY A 111 13.47 13.91 56.74
CA GLY A 111 13.04 14.91 57.72
C GLY A 111 12.07 14.34 58.76
N VAL A 112 11.09 13.55 58.32
CA VAL A 112 10.14 12.85 59.22
C VAL A 112 10.87 11.84 60.10
N ALA A 113 11.79 11.05 59.55
CA ALA A 113 12.57 10.08 60.31
C ALA A 113 13.42 10.75 61.41
N LEU A 114 14.07 11.86 61.08
CA LEU A 114 14.86 12.64 62.04
C LEU A 114 13.99 13.25 63.15
N LEU A 115 12.84 13.83 62.79
CA LEU A 115 11.87 14.35 63.77
C LEU A 115 11.33 13.24 64.69
N ALA A 116 11.02 12.07 64.14
CA ALA A 116 10.56 10.92 64.92
C ALA A 116 11.64 10.41 65.89
N LEU A 117 12.91 10.40 65.46
CA LEU A 117 14.04 10.07 66.33
C LEU A 117 14.24 11.09 67.44
N LEU A 118 14.19 12.38 67.13
CA LEU A 118 14.32 13.45 68.13
C LEU A 118 13.20 13.37 69.17
N ARG A 119 11.95 13.15 68.75
CA ARG A 119 10.80 12.97 69.65
C ARG A 119 10.88 11.70 70.51
N LYS A 120 11.65 10.70 70.08
CA LYS A 120 11.88 9.49 70.88
C LYS A 120 13.01 9.67 71.90
N LEU A 121 13.93 10.60 71.63
CA LEU A 121 15.13 10.82 72.44
C LEU A 121 14.92 11.85 73.55
N PHE A 122 14.07 12.85 73.31
CA PHE A 122 13.62 13.85 74.28
C PHE A 122 12.21 13.53 74.80
#